data_AF-A0A963VA75-F1
#
_entry.id   AF-A0A963VA75-F1
#
_cell.length_a   1.000
_cell.length_b   1.000
_cell.length_c   1.000
_cell.angle_alpha   90.00
_cell.angle_beta   90.00
_cell.angle_gamma   90.00
#
_symmetry.space_group_name_H-M   'P 1'
#
loop_
_entity.id
_entity.type
_entity.pdbx_description
1 polymer ?
#
loop_
_entity_poly.entity_id
_entity_poly.type
_entity_poly.pdbx_seq_one_letter_code
_entity_poly.pdbx_strand_id
1 'polypeptide(L)'
;MATITPTNSERGVGVHDVITWADMAAGDTCTGHEIVGSRGAAGAVQMTGTFGGGLAAMQVSNDGTNWAALKDLQGTAIELDAAGMAEFSTAARYIRPAPATGNDGVTVTVRLCG
;
A
#
# COMPACT_ATOMS: atom_id res chain seq x y z
N MET A 1 5.94 -16.34 -8.19
CA MET A 1 5.52 -14.99 -8.58
C MET A 1 4.03 -15.04 -8.88
N ALA A 2 3.25 -14.65 -7.89
CA ALA A 2 1.80 -14.56 -7.95
C ALA A 2 1.36 -13.10 -8.15
N THR A 3 0.10 -12.92 -8.56
CA THR A 3 -0.55 -11.62 -8.57
C THR A 3 -1.40 -11.47 -7.31
N ILE A 4 -1.07 -10.54 -6.43
CA ILE A 4 -1.80 -10.27 -5.20
C ILE A 4 -2.85 -9.21 -5.46
N THR A 5 -4.12 -9.61 -5.44
CA THR A 5 -5.25 -8.69 -5.62
C THR A 5 -5.74 -8.20 -4.26
N PRO A 6 -5.89 -6.87 -4.05
CA PRO A 6 -6.36 -6.37 -2.78
C PRO A 6 -7.82 -6.75 -2.50
N THR A 7 -8.14 -6.91 -1.23
CA THR A 7 -9.53 -6.99 -0.75
C THR A 7 -9.93 -5.68 -0.07
N ASN A 8 -11.22 -5.36 -0.12
CA ASN A 8 -11.78 -4.19 0.57
C ASN A 8 -12.75 -4.69 1.64
N SER A 9 -12.51 -4.33 2.90
CA SER A 9 -13.38 -4.71 4.02
C SER A 9 -14.42 -3.64 4.39
N GLU A 10 -14.17 -2.37 4.05
CA GLU A 10 -15.09 -1.25 4.29
C GLU A 10 -15.20 -0.42 2.99
N ARG A 11 -16.44 -0.27 2.47
CA ARG A 11 -16.78 0.61 1.33
C ARG A 11 -18.13 1.28 1.58
N GLY A 12 -18.21 2.59 1.37
CA GLY A 12 -19.49 3.32 1.45
C GLY A 12 -19.31 4.83 1.70
N VAL A 13 -20.26 5.64 1.26
CA VAL A 13 -20.23 7.11 1.47
C VAL A 13 -20.21 7.41 2.97
N GLY A 14 -19.19 8.14 3.44
CA GLY A 14 -19.02 8.47 4.86
C GLY A 14 -18.33 7.41 5.73
N VAL A 15 -17.92 6.26 5.16
CA VAL A 15 -17.01 5.32 5.84
C VAL A 15 -15.61 5.40 5.25
N HIS A 16 -14.61 5.00 6.03
CA HIS A 16 -13.22 4.88 5.57
C HIS A 16 -13.10 3.68 4.64
N ASP A 17 -12.21 3.75 3.64
CA ASP A 17 -11.89 2.57 2.83
C ASP A 17 -10.69 1.86 3.44
N VAL A 18 -10.84 0.56 3.72
CA VAL A 18 -9.75 -0.30 4.19
C VAL A 18 -9.42 -1.30 3.08
N ILE A 19 -8.17 -1.29 2.64
CA ILE A 19 -7.64 -2.10 1.54
C ILE A 19 -6.51 -2.98 2.06
N THR A 20 -6.58 -4.28 1.80
CA THR A 20 -5.59 -5.24 2.28
C THR A 20 -5.00 -6.07 1.15
N TRP A 21 -3.67 -6.11 1.07
CA TRP A 21 -2.88 -7.08 0.31
C TRP A 21 -2.27 -8.06 1.32
N ALA A 22 -2.69 -9.33 1.25
CA ALA A 22 -2.24 -10.36 2.18
C ALA A 22 -1.07 -11.17 1.60
N ASP A 23 -0.21 -11.63 2.50
CA ASP A 23 0.83 -12.63 2.26
C ASP A 23 1.70 -12.39 1.02
N MET A 24 2.10 -11.13 0.79
CA MET A 24 3.00 -10.82 -0.34
C MET A 24 4.42 -11.29 -0.05
N ALA A 25 5.05 -11.89 -1.06
CA ALA A 25 6.42 -12.37 -1.00
C ALA A 25 7.29 -11.75 -2.09
N ALA A 26 8.60 -12.00 -1.99
CA ALA A 26 9.59 -11.51 -2.92
C ALA A 26 9.28 -11.95 -4.36
N GLY A 27 9.22 -10.98 -5.25
CA GLY A 27 8.90 -11.20 -6.65
C GLY A 27 7.40 -11.33 -6.92
N ASP A 28 6.49 -11.16 -5.97
CA ASP A 28 5.06 -11.05 -6.30
C ASP A 28 4.70 -9.68 -6.92
N THR A 29 3.63 -9.66 -7.69
CA THR A 29 3.08 -8.41 -8.26
C THR A 29 1.78 -8.06 -7.55
N CYS A 30 1.77 -6.95 -6.82
CA CYS A 30 0.55 -6.44 -6.20
C CYS A 30 -0.25 -5.60 -7.20
N THR A 31 -1.54 -5.90 -7.33
CA THR A 31 -2.46 -5.14 -8.19
C THR A 31 -2.72 -3.78 -7.58
N GLY A 32 -2.72 -2.74 -8.43
CA GLY A 32 -3.10 -1.38 -8.06
C GLY A 32 -4.54 -1.26 -7.58
N HIS A 33 -4.74 -0.61 -6.45
CA HIS A 33 -6.06 -0.20 -6.01
C HIS A 33 -6.37 1.21 -6.53
N GLU A 34 -7.50 1.38 -7.23
CA GLU A 34 -7.98 2.70 -7.66
C GLU A 34 -8.66 3.44 -6.51
N ILE A 35 -8.16 4.62 -6.19
CA ILE A 35 -8.74 5.53 -5.20
C ILE A 35 -9.88 6.28 -5.86
N VAL A 36 -11.08 6.19 -5.28
CA VAL A 36 -12.30 6.80 -5.84
C VAL A 36 -12.75 7.98 -4.98
N GLY A 37 -13.02 9.11 -5.63
CA GLY A 37 -13.50 10.33 -4.96
C GLY A 37 -12.41 11.02 -4.14
N SER A 38 -12.81 11.64 -3.01
CA SER A 38 -11.89 12.39 -2.13
C SER A 38 -11.07 11.52 -1.16
N ARG A 39 -11.30 10.19 -1.15
CA ARG A 39 -10.75 9.26 -0.15
C ARG A 39 -9.22 9.19 -0.08
N GLY A 40 -8.52 9.71 -1.08
CA GLY A 40 -7.06 9.75 -1.09
C GLY A 40 -6.44 10.86 -0.24
N ALA A 41 -7.23 11.85 0.23
CA ALA A 41 -6.71 13.07 0.82
C ALA A 41 -5.71 12.81 1.96
N ALA A 42 -6.00 11.82 2.81
CA ALA A 42 -5.05 11.30 3.78
C ALA A 42 -5.27 9.79 4.01
N GLY A 43 -4.27 9.13 4.57
CA GLY A 43 -4.35 7.72 4.89
C GLY A 43 -3.21 7.24 5.77
N ALA A 44 -3.35 6.01 6.24
CA ALA A 44 -2.33 5.30 6.98
C ALA A 44 -2.12 3.92 6.37
N VAL A 45 -0.87 3.47 6.33
CA VAL A 45 -0.50 2.11 5.94
C VAL A 45 0.09 1.39 7.14
N GLN A 46 -0.39 0.19 7.38
CA GLN A 46 0.15 -0.76 8.36
C GLN A 46 0.73 -1.96 7.63
N MET A 47 1.93 -2.36 8.01
CA MET A 47 2.60 -3.56 7.49
C MET A 47 2.87 -4.53 8.63
N THR A 48 2.63 -5.82 8.40
CA THR A 48 2.81 -6.91 9.37
C THR A 48 3.33 -8.15 8.67
N GLY A 49 3.78 -9.16 9.41
CA GLY A 49 4.27 -10.43 8.85
C GLY A 49 5.80 -10.52 8.78
N THR A 50 6.30 -11.32 7.84
CA THR A 50 7.73 -11.66 7.77
C THR A 50 8.41 -10.93 6.61
N PHE A 51 9.33 -10.03 6.96
CA PHE A 51 10.02 -9.17 6.00
C PHE A 51 11.28 -9.83 5.42
N GLY A 52 11.84 -10.84 6.12
CA GLY A 52 13.01 -11.62 5.70
C GLY A 52 14.24 -10.79 5.28
N GLY A 53 14.40 -9.60 5.87
CA GLY A 53 15.47 -8.64 5.55
C GLY A 53 15.20 -7.76 4.34
N GLY A 54 14.03 -7.88 3.70
CA GLY A 54 13.59 -7.03 2.60
C GLY A 54 12.73 -5.84 3.05
N LEU A 55 12.80 -4.74 2.30
CA LEU A 55 11.97 -3.55 2.52
C LEU A 55 10.62 -3.71 1.81
N ALA A 56 9.53 -3.72 2.56
CA ALA A 56 8.20 -3.60 1.97
C ALA A 56 7.91 -2.12 1.69
N ALA A 57 7.78 -1.76 0.42
CA ALA A 57 7.60 -0.38 -0.02
C ALA A 57 6.15 -0.09 -0.44
N MET A 58 5.74 1.17 -0.39
CA MET A 58 4.49 1.65 -0.98
C MET A 58 4.74 2.46 -2.25
N GLN A 59 3.85 2.31 -3.23
CA GLN A 59 3.91 3.01 -4.51
C GLN A 59 2.56 3.60 -4.89
N VAL A 60 2.62 4.68 -5.67
CA VAL A 60 1.46 5.36 -6.26
C VAL A 60 1.63 5.59 -7.75
N SER A 61 0.51 5.76 -8.45
CA SER A 61 0.47 6.02 -9.89
C SER A 61 -0.76 6.83 -10.29
N ASN A 62 -0.66 7.57 -11.41
CA ASN A 62 -1.80 8.26 -12.03
C ASN A 62 -2.29 7.61 -13.33
N ASP A 63 -1.51 6.70 -13.90
CA ASP A 63 -1.80 6.00 -15.17
C ASP A 63 -1.95 4.48 -15.01
N GLY A 64 -1.73 3.96 -13.79
CA GLY A 64 -1.80 2.53 -13.47
C GLY A 64 -0.63 1.70 -14.01
N THR A 65 0.33 2.33 -14.70
CA THR A 65 1.44 1.65 -15.41
C THR A 65 2.79 2.08 -14.87
N ASN A 66 3.00 3.38 -14.70
CA ASN A 66 4.22 3.97 -14.15
C ASN A 66 4.02 4.26 -12.66
N TRP A 67 4.87 3.66 -11.82
CA TRP A 67 4.72 3.70 -10.37
C TRP A 67 5.90 4.45 -9.74
N ALA A 68 5.58 5.35 -8.81
CA ALA A 68 6.55 6.12 -8.04
C ALA A 68 6.43 5.77 -6.55
N ALA A 69 7.50 5.98 -5.78
CA ALA A 69 7.48 5.77 -4.34
C ALA A 69 6.44 6.69 -3.67
N LEU A 70 5.59 6.11 -2.82
CA LEU A 70 4.72 6.87 -1.93
C LEU A 70 5.57 7.49 -0.83
N LYS A 71 5.34 8.77 -0.55
CA LYS A 71 6.06 9.52 0.46
C LYS A 71 5.19 9.82 1.67
N ASP A 72 5.82 9.91 2.83
CA ASP A 72 5.22 10.40 4.06
C ASP A 72 5.05 11.94 4.04
N LEU A 73 4.52 12.48 5.14
CA LEU A 73 4.31 13.92 5.31
C LEU A 73 5.62 14.75 5.36
N GLN A 74 6.78 14.11 5.50
CA GLN A 74 8.10 14.75 5.48
C GLN A 74 8.81 14.61 4.13
N GLY A 75 8.24 13.86 3.18
CA GLY A 75 8.80 13.61 1.86
C GLY A 75 9.72 12.38 1.77
N THR A 76 9.77 11.55 2.81
CA THR A 76 10.55 10.30 2.85
C THR A 76 9.72 9.17 2.25
N ALA A 77 10.35 8.27 1.48
CA ALA A 77 9.66 7.10 0.94
C ALA A 77 9.17 6.18 2.07
N ILE A 78 7.94 5.66 1.95
CA ILE A 78 7.38 4.72 2.91
C ILE A 78 7.87 3.31 2.56
N GLU A 79 8.92 2.89 3.26
CA GLU A 79 9.54 1.58 3.15
C GLU A 79 9.83 1.05 4.56
N LEU A 80 9.29 -0.12 4.89
CA LEU A 80 9.46 -0.72 6.22
C LEU A 80 10.20 -2.06 6.12
N ASP A 81 11.17 -2.28 6.99
CA ASP A 81 11.91 -3.54 7.17
C ASP A 81 11.37 -4.42 8.31
N ALA A 82 10.39 -3.89 9.04
CA ALA A 82 9.72 -4.55 10.15
C ALA A 82 8.25 -4.12 10.22
N ALA A 83 7.47 -4.84 11.04
CA ALA A 83 6.08 -4.49 11.27
C ALA A 83 5.96 -3.07 11.84
N GLY A 84 5.06 -2.28 11.27
CA GLY A 84 4.96 -0.87 11.60
C GLY A 84 3.82 -0.17 10.87
N MET A 85 3.73 1.14 11.07
CA MET A 85 2.72 1.99 10.45
C MET A 85 3.33 3.33 10.04
N ALA A 86 2.84 3.89 8.94
CA ALA A 86 3.18 5.23 8.47
C ALA A 86 1.93 5.95 7.95
N GLU A 87 1.89 7.27 8.13
CA GLU A 87 0.84 8.14 7.60
C GLU A 87 1.31 8.87 6.34
N PHE A 88 0.35 9.16 5.46
CA PHE A 88 0.60 9.86 4.20
C PHE A 88 -0.59 10.73 3.79
N SER A 89 -0.30 11.68 2.90
CA SER A 89 -1.32 12.37 2.10
C SER A 89 -1.08 12.06 0.64
N THR A 90 -2.13 11.78 -0.14
CA THR A 90 -1.96 11.50 -1.57
C THR A 90 -3.07 12.12 -2.41
N ALA A 91 -2.74 12.48 -3.65
CA ALA A 91 -3.72 12.81 -4.68
C ALA A 91 -3.63 11.85 -5.86
N ALA A 92 -2.87 10.76 -5.71
CA ALA A 92 -2.66 9.80 -6.78
C ALA A 92 -3.92 8.96 -7.02
N ARG A 93 -4.11 8.55 -8.27
CA ARG A 93 -5.27 7.72 -8.66
C ARG A 93 -5.15 6.27 -8.18
N TYR A 94 -3.94 5.73 -8.15
CA TYR A 94 -3.70 4.33 -7.77
C TYR A 94 -2.66 4.22 -6.67
N ILE A 95 -2.84 3.22 -5.80
CA ILE A 95 -1.90 2.85 -4.73
C ILE A 95 -1.68 1.34 -4.70
N ARG A 96 -0.45 0.91 -4.39
CA ARG A 96 -0.13 -0.50 -4.15
C ARG A 96 1.12 -0.65 -3.27
N PRO A 97 1.29 -1.79 -2.59
CA PRO A 97 2.58 -2.20 -2.07
C PRO A 97 3.48 -2.76 -3.19
N ALA A 98 4.78 -2.75 -2.92
CA ALA A 98 5.82 -3.35 -3.75
C ALA A 98 6.74 -4.19 -2.84
N PRO A 99 6.60 -5.53 -2.84
CA PRO A 99 7.49 -6.38 -2.09
C PRO A 99 8.91 -6.35 -2.69
N ALA A 100 9.92 -6.19 -1.84
CA ALA A 100 11.32 -6.31 -2.23
C ALA A 100 11.83 -7.74 -2.06
N THR A 101 13.06 -7.96 -2.51
CA THR A 101 13.79 -9.20 -2.25
C THR A 101 13.88 -9.45 -0.74
N GLY A 102 13.54 -10.66 -0.30
CA GLY A 102 13.55 -11.06 1.10
C GLY A 102 12.18 -11.08 1.76
N ASN A 103 11.16 -10.36 1.25
CA ASN A 103 9.81 -10.45 1.82
C ASN A 103 9.24 -11.87 1.67
N ASP A 104 8.60 -12.37 2.72
CA ASP A 104 8.13 -13.76 2.80
C ASP A 104 6.83 -13.85 3.61
N GLY A 105 5.75 -13.24 3.09
CA GLY A 105 4.46 -13.19 3.77
C GLY A 105 4.27 -11.89 4.56
N VAL A 106 4.44 -10.75 3.90
CA VAL A 106 4.08 -9.45 4.45
C VAL A 106 2.61 -9.17 4.14
N THR A 107 1.85 -8.70 5.12
CA THR A 107 0.48 -8.21 4.90
C THR A 107 0.46 -6.69 5.05
N VAL A 108 -0.07 -6.01 4.04
CA VAL A 108 -0.20 -4.55 3.99
C VAL A 108 -1.67 -4.17 4.04
N THR A 109 -2.03 -3.35 5.02
CA THR A 109 -3.37 -2.78 5.15
C THR A 109 -3.30 -1.27 5.07
N VAL A 110 -4.07 -0.69 4.16
CA VAL A 110 -4.18 0.76 3.96
C VAL A 110 -5.57 1.21 4.37
N ARG A 111 -5.64 2.27 5.17
CA ARG A 111 -6.87 2.99 5.48
C ARG A 111 -6.84 4.36 4.82
N LEU A 112 -7.88 4.65 4.04
CA LEU A 112 -8.06 5.89 3.29
C LEU A 112 -9.16 6.76 3.92
N CYS A 113 -8.92 8.07 4.01
CA CYS A 113 -9.89 9.06 4.47
C CYS A 113 -9.93 10.28 3.55
N GLY A 114 -11.12 10.90 3.47
CA GLY A 114 -11.35 12.09 2.67
C GLY A 114 -12.69 12.74 2.95
#